data_AF-A0A350AQB1-F1
#
_entry.id   AF-A0A350AQB1-F1
#
_cell.length_a   1.000
_cell.length_b   1.000
_cell.length_c   1.000
_cell.angle_alpha   90.00
_cell.angle_beta   90.00
_cell.angle_gamma   90.00
#
_symmetry.space_group_name_H-M   'P 1'
#
loop_
_entity.id
_entity.type
_entity.pdbx_description
1 polymer ?
#
loop_
_entity_poly.entity_id
_entity_poly.type
_entity_poly.pdbx_seq_one_letter_code
_entity_poly.pdbx_strand_id
1 'polypeptide(L)'
;MSARELRIEMGKPQSTLEKDGVKTLTYVDGKRYVFHDDALHSINGVPLNKASAAASPASPSPKPKAVSDPLAAGNQPILGTEPAIEPLRETPNISETMEPTGDTLLGSDYEQAQEGLDYTYQDYDDDAYYDVEPPTPQERALAIILTFIFETIVVFIVLKLAFHFTGFPALWRQLVLLSLTVAFASTVINIILPAEFSGLIDDGLGFFILMIMVRQLTDVREWTTAISIAVAATVVKFILGLLLINVFLIFLGRLM
;
A
#
# COMPACT_ATOMS: atom_id res chain seq x y z
N MET A 1 -34.02 20.65 5.64
CA MET A 1 -32.93 21.52 6.09
C MET A 1 -32.00 21.78 4.93
N SER A 2 -31.74 23.05 4.62
CA SER A 2 -30.88 23.47 3.50
C SER A 2 -29.42 23.68 3.93
N ALA A 3 -28.50 23.66 2.97
CA ALA A 3 -27.08 23.89 3.25
C ALA A 3 -26.79 25.30 3.81
N ARG A 4 -27.66 26.28 3.52
CA ARG A 4 -27.59 27.64 4.07
C ARG A 4 -28.03 27.68 5.52
N GLU A 5 -29.13 27.01 5.87
CA GLU A 5 -29.60 26.89 7.25
C GLU A 5 -28.54 26.24 8.14
N LEU A 6 -27.92 25.15 7.67
CA LEU A 6 -26.87 24.46 8.43
C LEU A 6 -25.64 25.35 8.68
N ARG A 7 -25.28 26.23 7.75
CA ARG A 7 -24.18 27.19 7.93
C ARG A 7 -24.49 28.29 8.94
N ILE A 8 -25.77 28.65 9.09
CA ILE A 8 -26.20 29.62 10.10
C ILE A 8 -26.13 28.97 11.49
N GLU A 9 -26.54 27.70 11.60
CA GLU A 9 -26.59 26.97 12.86
C GLU A 9 -25.21 26.48 13.34
N MET A 10 -24.42 25.90 12.43
CA MET A 10 -23.13 25.25 12.74
C MET A 10 -21.91 26.12 12.41
N GLY A 11 -22.12 27.30 11.81
CA GLY A 11 -21.04 28.19 11.37
C GLY A 11 -20.36 27.78 10.07
N LYS A 12 -19.13 28.24 9.87
CA LYS A 12 -18.36 27.97 8.63
C LYS A 12 -17.85 26.52 8.61
N PRO A 13 -18.12 25.75 7.54
CA PRO A 13 -17.59 24.40 7.40
C PRO A 13 -16.07 24.45 7.21
N GLN A 14 -15.37 23.43 7.70
CA GLN A 14 -13.93 23.25 7.49
C GLN A 14 -13.62 22.88 6.03
N SER A 15 -14.50 22.12 5.39
CA SER A 15 -14.38 21.76 3.98
C SER A 15 -15.75 21.70 3.30
N THR A 16 -15.80 22.17 2.06
CA THR A 16 -16.96 22.07 1.16
C THR A 16 -16.51 21.38 -0.11
N LEU A 17 -17.12 20.25 -0.45
CA LEU A 17 -16.92 19.54 -1.70
C LEU A 17 -18.24 19.55 -2.48
N GLU A 18 -18.21 19.91 -3.76
CA GLU A 18 -19.37 19.90 -4.63
C GLU A 18 -19.02 19.15 -5.92
N LYS A 19 -19.74 18.07 -6.19
CA LYS A 19 -19.54 17.24 -7.38
C LYS A 19 -20.89 16.66 -7.81
N ASP A 20 -21.21 16.77 -9.10
CA ASP A 20 -22.41 16.17 -9.71
C ASP A 20 -23.74 16.53 -9.00
N GLY A 21 -23.89 17.80 -8.56
CA GLY A 21 -25.08 18.27 -7.84
C GLY A 21 -25.16 17.84 -6.36
N VAL A 22 -24.15 17.11 -5.88
CA VAL A 22 -24.02 16.69 -4.48
C VAL A 22 -23.09 17.63 -3.75
N LYS A 23 -23.58 18.24 -2.67
CA LYS A 23 -22.81 19.14 -1.82
C LYS A 23 -22.51 18.49 -0.48
N THR A 24 -21.24 18.32 -0.17
CA THR A 24 -20.76 17.74 1.09
C THR A 24 -20.10 18.81 1.95
N LEU A 25 -20.62 19.04 3.16
CA LEU A 25 -20.05 19.94 4.15
C LEU A 25 -19.42 19.13 5.28
N THR A 26 -18.16 19.40 5.59
CA THR A 26 -17.44 18.79 6.73
C THR A 26 -17.07 19.86 7.75
N TYR A 27 -17.40 19.62 9.02
CA TYR A 27 -17.15 20.53 10.14
C TYR A 27 -16.00 20.04 11.03
N VAL A 28 -15.51 20.94 11.90
CA VAL A 28 -14.34 20.70 12.77
C VAL A 28 -14.56 19.55 13.76
N ASP A 29 -15.81 19.25 14.09
CA ASP A 29 -16.20 18.11 14.93
C ASP A 29 -16.20 16.77 14.16
N GLY A 30 -15.77 16.76 12.89
CA GLY A 30 -15.75 15.60 12.03
C GLY A 30 -17.11 15.24 11.43
N LYS A 31 -18.17 16.01 11.71
CA LYS A 31 -19.49 15.74 11.12
C LYS A 31 -19.52 16.10 9.65
N ARG A 32 -20.03 15.16 8.85
CA ARG A 32 -20.21 15.29 7.41
C ARG A 32 -21.70 15.33 7.09
N TYR A 33 -22.11 16.36 6.35
CA TYR A 33 -23.48 16.55 5.91
C TYR A 33 -23.51 16.52 4.38
N VAL A 34 -24.31 15.62 3.80
CA VAL A 34 -24.43 15.49 2.35
C VAL A 34 -25.80 16.01 1.93
N PHE A 35 -25.79 16.92 0.97
CA PHE A 35 -26.98 17.52 0.39
C PHE A 35 -27.10 17.10 -1.08
N HIS A 36 -28.32 16.77 -1.49
CA HIS A 36 -28.70 16.59 -2.89
C HIS A 36 -29.79 17.63 -3.20
N ASP A 37 -29.63 18.39 -4.28
CA ASP A 37 -30.59 19.43 -4.68
C ASP A 37 -30.96 20.39 -3.53
N ASP A 38 -29.95 20.84 -2.79
CA ASP A 38 -30.07 21.69 -1.58
C ASP A 38 -30.87 21.09 -0.40
N ALA A 39 -31.24 19.81 -0.44
CA ALA A 39 -31.87 19.09 0.66
C ALA A 39 -30.88 18.14 1.37
N LEU A 40 -30.86 18.19 2.70
CA LEU A 40 -30.04 17.29 3.50
C LEU A 40 -30.48 15.83 3.29
N HIS A 41 -29.55 15.00 2.83
CA HIS A 41 -29.78 13.61 2.45
C HIS A 41 -29.12 12.62 3.42
N SER A 42 -27.93 12.93 3.94
CA SER A 42 -27.28 12.08 4.93
C SER A 42 -26.40 12.87 5.91
N ILE A 43 -26.22 12.28 7.10
CA ILE A 43 -25.30 12.76 8.12
C ILE A 43 -24.34 11.62 8.46
N ASN A 44 -23.03 11.86 8.35
CA ASN A 44 -21.97 10.86 8.58
C ASN A 44 -22.17 9.55 7.80
N GLY A 45 -22.75 9.63 6.61
CA GLY A 45 -23.03 8.46 5.77
C GLY A 45 -24.32 7.71 6.11
N VAL A 46 -25.07 8.14 7.13
CA VAL A 46 -26.39 7.57 7.46
C VAL A 46 -27.46 8.34 6.66
N PRO A 47 -28.22 7.67 5.76
CA PRO A 47 -29.28 8.31 4.99
C PRO A 47 -30.43 8.73 5.91
N LEU A 48 -30.88 9.97 5.76
CA LEU A 48 -32.09 10.47 6.39
C LEU A 48 -33.28 10.02 5.53
N ASN A 49 -34.01 9.03 6.02
CA ASN A 49 -35.16 8.49 5.32
C ASN A 49 -36.20 9.60 5.10
N LYS A 50 -36.53 9.93 3.84
CA LYS A 50 -37.61 10.87 3.50
C LYS A 50 -38.96 10.21 3.79
N ALA A 51 -39.36 10.18 5.06
CA ALA A 51 -40.73 9.90 5.45
C ALA A 51 -41.36 11.19 6.01
N SER A 52 -42.29 11.71 5.22
CA SER A 52 -43.34 12.67 5.58
C SER A 52 -42.97 14.15 5.71
N ALA A 53 -43.19 14.88 4.61
CA ALA A 53 -43.67 16.25 4.66
C ALA A 53 -44.96 16.34 3.83
N ALA A 54 -46.13 16.23 4.48
CA ALA A 54 -47.38 16.81 4.01
C ALA A 54 -48.39 16.95 5.17
N ALA A 55 -48.89 18.18 5.32
CA ALA A 55 -50.05 18.66 6.09
C ALA A 55 -49.89 19.00 7.61
N SER A 56 -50.27 20.26 7.90
CA SER A 56 -50.29 21.03 9.17
C SER A 56 -51.73 21.00 9.77
N PRO A 57 -52.09 21.72 10.87
CA PRO A 57 -51.60 21.77 12.26
C PRO A 57 -52.71 21.43 13.32
N ALA A 58 -52.35 21.01 14.55
CA ALA A 58 -53.02 21.35 15.83
C ALA A 58 -52.45 20.58 17.05
N SER A 59 -52.35 21.28 18.18
CA SER A 59 -51.90 20.90 19.55
C SER A 59 -52.81 19.85 20.25
N PRO A 60 -52.59 19.41 21.52
CA PRO A 60 -51.40 18.97 22.27
C PRO A 60 -51.52 17.52 22.86
N SER A 61 -50.40 17.00 23.42
CA SER A 61 -50.14 15.74 24.17
C SER A 61 -51.27 15.13 25.05
N PRO A 62 -51.30 13.80 25.35
CA PRO A 62 -50.44 13.23 26.43
C PRO A 62 -50.03 11.72 26.36
N LYS A 63 -48.80 11.44 26.86
CA LYS A 63 -48.30 10.29 27.69
C LYS A 63 -48.52 8.79 27.30
N PRO A 64 -47.73 7.86 27.89
CA PRO A 64 -47.16 6.68 27.22
C PRO A 64 -47.80 5.34 27.64
N LYS A 65 -47.55 4.28 26.87
CA LYS A 65 -47.64 2.88 27.34
C LYS A 65 -46.51 2.02 26.78
N ALA A 66 -45.83 1.35 27.71
CA ALA A 66 -44.97 0.20 27.47
C ALA A 66 -45.81 -1.06 27.19
N VAL A 67 -45.15 -2.10 26.64
CA VAL A 67 -45.19 -3.53 27.06
C VAL A 67 -44.70 -4.44 25.92
N SER A 68 -43.53 -5.06 26.17
CA SER A 68 -43.10 -6.46 25.90
C SER A 68 -42.81 -7.04 24.51
N ASP A 69 -41.55 -7.51 24.39
CA ASP A 69 -40.95 -8.68 23.69
C ASP A 69 -41.82 -9.98 23.60
N PRO A 70 -41.43 -11.10 22.92
CA PRO A 70 -40.10 -11.50 22.33
C PRO A 70 -40.12 -12.31 20.98
N LEU A 71 -38.90 -12.68 20.52
CA LEU A 71 -38.51 -13.95 19.83
C LEU A 71 -38.88 -14.19 18.34
N ALA A 72 -37.86 -14.22 17.48
CA ALA A 72 -37.25 -15.46 16.91
C ALA A 72 -36.73 -15.31 15.46
N ALA A 73 -35.65 -16.06 15.19
CA ALA A 73 -35.07 -16.44 13.89
C ALA A 73 -34.32 -15.32 13.13
N GLY A 74 -33.16 -15.55 12.56
CA GLY A 74 -32.43 -16.78 12.28
C GLY A 74 -31.28 -16.41 11.35
N ASN A 75 -30.14 -17.03 11.60
CA ASN A 75 -28.87 -16.81 10.95
C ASN A 75 -28.84 -17.23 9.45
N GLN A 76 -28.01 -16.51 8.69
CA GLN A 76 -27.15 -16.93 7.55
C GLN A 76 -27.47 -16.43 6.12
N PRO A 77 -26.41 -16.15 5.32
CA PRO A 77 -26.42 -15.42 4.06
C PRO A 77 -26.53 -16.37 2.86
N ILE A 78 -27.10 -15.89 1.75
CA ILE A 78 -27.05 -16.60 0.46
C ILE A 78 -26.26 -15.80 -0.56
N LEU A 79 -25.31 -16.55 -1.10
CA LEU A 79 -24.33 -16.35 -2.13
C LEU A 79 -24.95 -16.21 -3.53
N GLY A 80 -24.33 -15.39 -4.37
CA GLY A 80 -24.17 -15.65 -5.81
C GLY A 80 -25.23 -15.08 -6.75
N THR A 81 -24.85 -14.11 -7.58
CA THR A 81 -24.77 -14.26 -9.05
C THR A 81 -23.90 -13.11 -9.61
N GLU A 82 -22.98 -13.47 -10.51
CA GLU A 82 -21.95 -12.67 -11.21
C GLU A 82 -22.34 -11.26 -11.70
N PRO A 83 -21.32 -10.44 -12.03
CA PRO A 83 -21.23 -10.03 -13.43
C PRO A 83 -19.90 -10.39 -14.09
N ALA A 84 -20.06 -10.78 -15.34
CA ALA A 84 -19.05 -11.19 -16.29
C ALA A 84 -17.95 -10.15 -16.52
N ILE A 85 -16.77 -10.71 -16.78
CA ILE A 85 -15.59 -10.11 -17.39
C ILE A 85 -15.94 -9.72 -18.83
N GLU A 86 -15.63 -8.48 -19.26
CA GLU A 86 -14.74 -8.28 -20.42
C GLU A 86 -14.27 -6.82 -20.59
N PRO A 87 -13.03 -6.61 -21.10
CA PRO A 87 -12.36 -5.32 -21.14
C PRO A 87 -12.40 -4.69 -22.55
N LEU A 88 -12.86 -3.44 -22.68
CA LEU A 88 -12.64 -2.68 -23.91
C LEU A 88 -11.26 -2.00 -23.88
N ARG A 89 -10.30 -2.61 -24.59
CA ARG A 89 -9.05 -1.97 -25.02
C ARG A 89 -9.34 -1.17 -26.29
N GLU A 90 -9.07 0.13 -26.28
CA GLU A 90 -8.92 0.92 -27.50
C GLU A 90 -7.44 0.96 -27.89
N THR A 91 -7.09 0.24 -28.95
CA THR A 91 -5.82 0.38 -29.68
C THR A 91 -6.02 1.34 -30.86
N PRO A 92 -5.18 2.38 -31.04
CA PRO A 92 -5.17 3.11 -32.29
C PRO A 92 -4.48 2.29 -33.40
N ASN A 93 -5.27 2.01 -34.43
CA ASN A 93 -4.90 1.39 -35.69
C ASN A 93 -4.24 2.43 -36.61
N ILE A 94 -3.00 2.20 -37.04
CA ILE A 94 -2.41 2.84 -38.22
C ILE A 94 -1.99 1.70 -39.13
N SER A 95 -2.86 1.38 -40.08
CA SER A 95 -2.52 0.61 -41.28
C SER A 95 -2.13 1.62 -42.36
N GLU A 96 -0.84 1.70 -42.70
CA GLU A 96 -0.39 2.27 -43.96
C GLU A 96 0.03 1.13 -44.90
N THR A 97 -0.82 0.92 -45.89
CA THR A 97 -0.58 0.16 -47.12
C THR A 97 0.38 0.92 -48.03
N MET A 98 1.47 0.29 -48.45
CA MET A 98 2.15 0.61 -49.72
C MET A 98 2.35 -0.68 -50.52
N GLU A 99 1.77 -0.69 -51.72
CA GLU A 99 1.93 -1.75 -52.72
C GLU A 99 3.36 -1.81 -53.29
N PRO A 100 3.78 -2.98 -53.81
CA PRO A 100 5.05 -3.15 -54.48
C PRO A 100 4.95 -2.75 -55.95
N THR A 101 5.80 -1.84 -56.41
CA THR A 101 6.02 -1.62 -57.85
C THR A 101 7.38 -2.22 -58.21
N GLY A 102 7.36 -3.25 -59.06
CA GLY A 102 8.56 -3.83 -59.65
C GLY A 102 9.23 -2.86 -60.63
N ASP A 103 10.55 -2.85 -60.66
CA ASP A 103 11.30 -3.48 -61.74
C ASP A 103 12.81 -3.45 -61.47
N THR A 104 13.39 -4.65 -61.57
CA THR A 104 14.74 -5.05 -61.98
C THR A 104 15.83 -3.96 -62.14
N LEU A 105 16.96 -4.13 -61.43
CA LEU A 105 18.31 -4.14 -62.03
C LEU A 105 19.43 -4.36 -60.97
N LEU A 106 20.10 -5.52 -61.09
CA LEU A 106 21.55 -5.74 -61.00
C LEU A 106 22.31 -5.52 -59.67
N GLY A 107 22.98 -6.59 -59.22
CA GLY A 107 24.06 -6.59 -58.23
C GLY A 107 23.83 -7.59 -57.10
N SER A 108 23.88 -8.92 -57.34
CA SER A 108 25.08 -9.72 -57.07
C SER A 108 25.99 -9.05 -56.04
N ASP A 109 25.86 -9.41 -54.75
CA ASP A 109 26.89 -9.27 -53.69
C ASP A 109 26.37 -9.63 -52.27
N TYR A 110 25.25 -10.34 -52.12
CA TYR A 110 24.72 -10.74 -50.80
C TYR A 110 24.88 -12.23 -50.46
N GLU A 111 25.37 -13.07 -51.39
CA GLU A 111 25.56 -14.52 -51.14
C GLU A 111 26.98 -14.89 -50.67
N GLN A 112 27.93 -13.95 -50.64
CA GLN A 112 29.30 -14.19 -50.17
C GLN A 112 29.57 -13.66 -48.75
N ALA A 113 28.54 -13.63 -47.91
CA ALA A 113 28.67 -13.37 -46.47
C ALA A 113 28.11 -14.50 -45.60
N GLN A 114 27.63 -15.60 -46.21
CA GLN A 114 27.06 -16.76 -45.48
C GLN A 114 27.96 -17.99 -45.38
N GLU A 115 29.16 -17.98 -46.00
CA GLU A 115 30.13 -19.09 -45.89
C GLU A 115 31.21 -18.88 -44.80
N GLY A 116 31.07 -17.85 -43.96
CA GLY A 116 32.01 -17.54 -42.87
C GLY A 116 31.52 -17.87 -41.45
N LEU A 117 30.33 -18.46 -41.31
CA LEU A 117 29.71 -18.80 -40.02
C LEU A 117 29.60 -20.32 -39.80
N ASP A 118 30.49 -21.10 -40.40
CA ASP A 118 30.70 -22.52 -40.07
C ASP A 118 31.86 -22.70 -39.08
N TYR A 119 31.93 -21.81 -38.08
CA TYR A 119 32.77 -21.99 -36.91
C TYR A 119 31.92 -22.60 -35.80
N THR A 120 31.96 -23.92 -35.77
CA THR A 120 31.94 -24.71 -34.54
C THR A 120 30.75 -24.39 -33.62
N TYR A 121 29.61 -25.04 -33.89
CA TYR A 121 28.78 -25.53 -32.79
C TYR A 121 29.63 -26.51 -32.00
N GLN A 122 30.46 -25.96 -31.13
CA GLN A 122 31.01 -26.68 -30.01
C GLN A 122 29.77 -27.00 -29.18
N ASP A 123 29.41 -28.28 -29.20
CA ASP A 123 28.58 -28.93 -28.20
C ASP A 123 29.16 -28.52 -26.84
N TYR A 124 28.73 -27.37 -26.35
CA TYR A 124 28.85 -27.06 -24.95
C TYR A 124 27.87 -28.04 -24.33
N ASP A 125 28.42 -29.10 -23.75
CA ASP A 125 27.81 -29.83 -22.66
C ASP A 125 27.32 -28.77 -21.65
N ASP A 126 26.10 -28.28 -21.84
CA ASP A 126 25.36 -27.37 -20.97
C ASP A 126 24.77 -28.15 -19.77
N ASP A 127 25.41 -29.27 -19.43
CA ASP A 127 25.07 -30.20 -18.36
C ASP A 127 25.88 -29.90 -17.08
N ALA A 128 26.78 -28.91 -17.12
CA ALA A 128 27.31 -28.28 -15.91
C ALA A 128 26.37 -27.19 -15.36
N TYR A 129 25.09 -27.24 -15.74
CA TYR A 129 24.02 -26.49 -15.08
C TYR A 129 23.93 -26.98 -13.65
N TYR A 130 24.59 -26.24 -12.73
CA TYR A 130 24.56 -26.41 -11.28
C TYR A 130 23.40 -27.28 -10.82
N ASP A 131 23.67 -28.57 -10.58
CA ASP A 131 22.78 -29.48 -9.87
C ASP A 131 22.82 -29.09 -8.38
N VAL A 132 22.46 -27.82 -8.11
CA VAL A 132 22.23 -27.32 -6.77
C VAL A 132 20.87 -27.85 -6.41
N GLU A 133 20.90 -28.99 -5.73
CA GLU A 133 19.73 -29.62 -5.16
C GLU A 133 18.86 -28.53 -4.49
N PRO A 134 17.57 -28.41 -4.87
CA PRO A 134 16.75 -27.32 -4.38
C PRO A 134 16.73 -27.38 -2.86
N PRO A 135 16.94 -26.24 -2.17
CA PRO A 135 17.14 -26.24 -0.73
C PRO A 135 15.97 -26.91 -0.05
N THR A 136 16.27 -27.80 0.89
CA THR A 136 15.29 -28.56 1.64
C THR A 136 14.33 -27.61 2.37
N PRO A 137 13.08 -28.04 2.68
CA PRO A 137 12.15 -27.21 3.45
C PRO A 137 12.76 -26.70 4.77
N GLN A 138 13.64 -27.50 5.38
CA GLN A 138 14.34 -27.13 6.60
C GLN A 138 15.39 -26.03 6.37
N GLU A 139 16.19 -26.12 5.31
CA GLU A 139 17.17 -25.08 4.96
C GLU A 139 16.50 -23.76 4.60
N ARG A 140 15.37 -23.82 3.87
CA ARG A 140 14.56 -22.62 3.58
C ARG A 140 14.02 -22.00 4.87
N ALA A 141 13.49 -22.80 5.79
CA ALA A 141 13.00 -22.31 7.07
C ALA A 141 14.12 -21.69 7.91
N LEU A 142 15.30 -22.31 7.96
CA LEU A 142 16.46 -21.77 8.66
C LEU A 142 16.93 -20.45 8.05
N ALA A 143 16.97 -20.33 6.72
CA ALA A 143 17.33 -19.09 6.04
C ALA A 143 16.37 -17.95 6.39
N ILE A 144 15.06 -18.22 6.42
CA ILE A 144 14.05 -17.24 6.83
C ILE A 144 14.25 -16.83 8.29
N ILE A 145 14.45 -17.79 9.19
CA ILE A 145 14.64 -17.53 10.63
C ILE A 145 15.91 -16.70 10.87
N LEU A 146 17.03 -17.06 10.22
CA LEU A 146 18.29 -16.32 10.35
C LEU A 146 18.15 -14.89 9.82
N THR A 147 17.50 -14.73 8.67
CA THR A 147 17.23 -13.41 8.08
C THR A 147 16.37 -12.57 9.02
N PHE A 148 15.32 -13.16 9.59
CA PHE A 148 14.45 -12.49 10.56
C PHE A 148 15.20 -12.05 11.83
N ILE A 149 16.04 -12.92 12.40
CA ILE A 149 16.84 -12.58 13.59
C ILE A 149 17.83 -11.45 13.28
N PHE A 150 18.54 -11.56 12.15
CA PHE A 150 19.51 -10.55 11.74
C PHE A 150 18.82 -9.19 11.49
N GLU A 151 17.70 -9.21 10.77
CA GLU A 151 16.91 -8.02 10.50
C GLU A 151 16.39 -7.39 11.80
N THR A 152 15.93 -8.20 12.75
CA THR A 152 15.50 -7.71 14.08
C THR A 152 16.64 -6.97 14.79
N ILE A 153 17.86 -7.51 14.77
CA ILE A 153 19.04 -6.90 15.39
C ILE A 153 19.40 -5.58 14.69
N VAL A 154 19.40 -5.57 13.36
CA VAL A 154 19.70 -4.37 12.56
C VAL A 154 18.68 -3.27 12.84
N VAL A 155 17.38 -3.58 12.77
CA VAL A 155 16.31 -2.63 13.07
C VAL A 155 16.43 -2.11 14.51
N PHE A 156 16.76 -2.97 15.47
CA PHE A 156 16.98 -2.57 16.85
C PHE A 156 18.11 -1.52 16.97
N ILE A 157 19.25 -1.72 16.30
CA ILE A 157 20.37 -0.78 16.27
C ILE A 157 19.94 0.55 15.62
N VAL A 158 19.26 0.47 14.48
CA VAL A 158 18.75 1.64 13.74
C VAL A 158 17.82 2.47 14.62
N LEU A 159 16.87 1.83 15.31
CA LEU A 159 15.94 2.50 16.21
C LEU A 159 16.67 3.15 17.39
N LYS A 160 17.60 2.43 18.02
CA LYS A 160 18.37 2.97 19.14
C LYS A 160 19.11 4.26 18.75
N LEU A 161 19.71 4.28 17.56
CA LEU A 161 20.35 5.47 17.01
C LEU A 161 19.33 6.57 16.67
N ALA A 162 18.22 6.23 16.03
CA ALA A 162 17.18 7.19 15.67
C ALA A 162 16.61 7.91 16.90
N PHE A 163 16.21 7.18 17.94
CA PHE A 163 15.71 7.75 19.19
C PHE A 163 16.76 8.61 19.91
N HIS A 164 18.03 8.19 19.86
CA HIS A 164 19.14 8.98 20.38
C HIS A 164 19.30 10.31 19.64
N PHE A 165 19.21 10.32 18.30
CA PHE A 165 19.32 11.54 17.50
C PHE A 165 18.13 12.48 17.65
N THR A 166 16.92 11.95 17.84
CA THR A 166 15.72 12.76 18.05
C THR A 166 15.59 13.27 19.49
N GLY A 167 16.48 12.84 20.41
CA GLY A 167 16.45 13.25 21.82
C GLY A 167 15.23 12.74 22.59
N PHE A 168 14.55 11.70 22.08
CA PHE A 168 13.35 11.16 22.71
C PHE A 168 13.71 9.89 23.49
N PRO A 169 13.54 9.88 24.83
CA PRO A 169 13.89 8.70 25.63
C PRO A 169 12.86 7.59 25.39
N ALA A 170 13.27 6.53 24.69
CA ALA A 170 12.47 5.33 24.53
C ALA A 170 12.90 4.25 25.54
N LEU A 171 11.92 3.55 26.11
CA LEU A 171 12.20 2.39 26.96
C LEU A 171 12.76 1.25 26.12
N TRP A 172 13.78 0.55 26.62
CA TRP A 172 14.38 -0.61 25.94
C TRP A 172 13.36 -1.68 25.55
N ARG A 173 12.33 -1.91 26.39
CA ARG A 173 11.24 -2.85 26.09
C ARG A 173 10.41 -2.42 24.87
N GLN A 174 10.17 -1.12 24.72
CA GLN A 174 9.45 -0.59 23.56
C GLN A 174 10.29 -0.74 22.29
N LEU A 175 11.59 -0.45 22.36
CA LEU A 175 12.52 -0.62 21.23
C LEU A 175 12.56 -2.08 20.73
N VAL A 176 12.62 -3.05 21.64
CA VAL A 176 12.62 -4.49 21.29
C VAL A 176 11.30 -4.92 20.64
N LEU A 177 10.16 -4.48 21.19
CA LEU A 177 8.85 -4.80 20.60
C LEU A 177 8.70 -4.18 19.21
N LEU A 178 9.19 -2.95 19.05
CA LEU A 178 9.09 -2.22 17.80
C LEU A 178 10.00 -2.84 16.73
N SER A 179 11.24 -3.22 17.08
CA SER A 179 12.13 -3.93 16.15
C SER A 179 11.56 -5.29 15.72
N LEU A 180 10.98 -6.04 16.67
CA LEU A 180 10.35 -7.32 16.37
C LEU A 180 9.15 -7.17 15.42
N THR A 181 8.31 -6.16 15.68
CA THR A 181 7.10 -5.92 14.88
C THR A 181 7.45 -5.50 13.45
N VAL A 182 8.45 -4.61 13.31
CA VAL A 182 8.92 -4.16 11.99
C VAL A 182 9.58 -5.30 11.22
N ALA A 183 10.46 -6.09 11.85
CA ALA A 183 11.08 -7.25 11.20
C ALA A 183 10.05 -8.32 10.82
N PHE A 184 9.03 -8.53 11.66
CA PHE A 184 7.95 -9.47 11.35
C PHE A 184 7.13 -9.00 10.16
N ALA A 185 6.74 -7.73 10.12
CA ALA A 185 6.05 -7.16 8.97
C ALA A 185 6.89 -7.31 7.70
N SER A 186 8.17 -6.94 7.75
CA SER A 186 9.12 -7.10 6.62
C SER A 186 9.20 -8.53 6.12
N THR A 187 9.30 -9.51 7.03
CA THR A 187 9.34 -10.94 6.67
C THR A 187 8.04 -11.40 6.03
N VAL A 188 6.88 -11.00 6.57
CA VAL A 188 5.57 -11.35 6.00
C VAL A 188 5.40 -10.75 4.60
N ILE A 189 5.79 -9.49 4.42
CA ILE A 189 5.76 -8.79 3.13
C ILE A 189 6.63 -9.55 2.11
N ASN A 190 7.87 -9.91 2.49
CA ASN A 190 8.79 -10.67 1.64
C ASN A 190 8.29 -12.07 1.25
N ILE A 191 7.45 -12.70 2.09
CA ILE A 191 6.84 -14.00 1.76
C ILE A 191 5.70 -13.85 0.76
N ILE A 192 4.94 -12.75 0.85
CA ILE A 192 3.70 -12.55 0.09
C ILE A 192 3.96 -11.86 -1.24
N LEU A 193 4.87 -10.89 -1.29
CA LEU A 193 5.14 -10.10 -2.49
C LEU A 193 6.21 -10.74 -3.38
N PRO A 194 6.00 -10.78 -4.69
CA PRO A 194 7.03 -11.21 -5.63
C PRO A 194 8.20 -10.21 -5.64
N ALA A 195 9.41 -10.74 -5.80
CA ALA A 195 10.68 -9.99 -5.69
C ALA A 195 10.80 -8.78 -6.63
N GLU A 196 9.97 -8.70 -7.67
CA GLU A 196 9.95 -7.62 -8.66
C GLU A 196 9.44 -6.28 -8.07
N PHE A 197 8.64 -6.32 -7.01
CA PHE A 197 8.05 -5.13 -6.38
C PHE A 197 8.65 -4.81 -5.00
N SER A 198 9.52 -5.67 -4.47
CA SER A 198 9.97 -5.62 -3.07
C SER A 198 10.75 -4.35 -2.76
N GLY A 199 11.71 -3.94 -3.60
CA GLY A 199 12.64 -2.86 -3.24
C GLY A 199 11.99 -1.53 -2.81
N LEU A 200 11.14 -0.95 -3.66
CA LEU A 200 10.54 0.37 -3.36
C LEU A 200 9.35 0.27 -2.40
N ILE A 201 8.56 -0.80 -2.52
CA ILE A 201 7.36 -1.00 -1.70
C ILE A 201 7.77 -1.38 -0.28
N ASP A 202 8.79 -2.20 -0.08
CA ASP A 202 9.22 -2.64 1.26
C ASP A 202 9.76 -1.48 2.07
N ASP A 203 10.54 -0.59 1.45
CA ASP A 203 11.08 0.58 2.14
C ASP A 203 9.98 1.61 2.45
N GLY A 204 9.05 1.84 1.52
CA GLY A 204 7.92 2.74 1.72
C GLY A 204 6.92 2.22 2.76
N LEU A 205 6.47 0.98 2.60
CA LEU A 205 5.54 0.31 3.52
C LEU A 205 6.18 0.13 4.89
N GLY A 206 7.45 -0.26 4.94
CA GLY A 206 8.24 -0.35 6.17
C GLY A 206 8.31 0.99 6.90
N PHE A 207 8.49 2.10 6.18
CA PHE A 207 8.44 3.45 6.76
C PHE A 207 7.05 3.76 7.36
N PHE A 208 5.96 3.48 6.65
CA PHE A 208 4.61 3.72 7.15
C PHE A 208 4.29 2.86 8.37
N ILE A 209 4.63 1.57 8.33
CA ILE A 209 4.45 0.65 9.45
C ILE A 209 5.27 1.12 10.65
N LEU A 210 6.52 1.50 10.43
CA LEU A 210 7.39 2.03 11.48
C LEU A 210 6.78 3.29 12.11
N MET A 211 6.35 4.25 11.30
CA MET A 211 5.73 5.50 11.78
C MET A 211 4.48 5.22 12.63
N ILE A 212 3.60 4.32 12.17
CA ILE A 212 2.39 3.93 12.91
C ILE A 212 2.78 3.22 14.22
N MET A 213 3.74 2.29 14.17
CA MET A 213 4.16 1.53 15.36
C MET A 213 4.87 2.40 16.40
N VAL A 214 5.69 3.37 15.98
CA VAL A 214 6.28 4.36 16.89
C VAL A 214 5.17 5.08 17.64
N ARG A 215 4.14 5.55 16.94
CA ARG A 215 3.02 6.24 17.59
C ARG A 215 2.21 5.34 18.55
N GLN A 216 2.01 4.07 18.20
CA GLN A 216 1.16 3.17 19.01
C GLN A 216 1.89 2.56 20.21
N LEU A 217 3.19 2.29 20.07
CA LEU A 217 3.98 1.56 21.08
C LEU A 217 4.85 2.45 21.96
N THR A 218 4.98 3.74 21.62
CA THR A 218 5.74 4.72 22.41
C THR A 218 4.86 5.87 22.86
N ASP A 219 5.31 6.65 23.84
CA ASP A 219 4.59 7.83 24.35
C ASP A 219 4.57 9.02 23.37
N VAL A 220 5.01 8.81 22.13
CA VAL A 220 5.03 9.83 21.07
C VAL A 220 3.60 10.10 20.58
N ARG A 221 2.93 11.05 21.23
CA ARG A 221 1.55 11.45 20.91
C ARG A 221 1.45 12.34 19.66
N GLU A 222 2.51 13.07 19.34
CA GLU A 222 2.56 13.99 18.21
C GLU A 222 3.01 13.28 16.93
N TRP A 223 2.25 13.45 15.84
CA TRP A 223 2.60 12.88 14.54
C TRP A 223 3.94 13.42 14.03
N THR A 224 4.24 14.70 14.28
CA THR A 224 5.49 15.34 13.89
C THR A 224 6.71 14.61 14.45
N THR A 225 6.67 14.23 15.72
CA THR A 225 7.77 13.51 16.38
C THR A 225 7.87 12.08 15.88
N ALA A 226 6.75 11.39 15.64
CA ALA A 226 6.77 10.04 15.06
C ALA A 226 7.35 10.04 13.64
N ILE A 227 7.02 11.04 12.82
CA ILE A 227 7.59 11.24 11.48
C ILE A 227 9.09 11.51 11.59
N SER A 228 9.51 12.39 12.50
CA SER A 228 10.93 12.70 12.72
C SER A 228 11.74 11.44 13.07
N ILE A 229 11.23 10.61 13.98
CA ILE A 229 11.87 9.34 14.36
C ILE A 229 11.92 8.38 13.17
N ALA A 230 10.83 8.24 12.42
CA ALA A 230 10.79 7.37 11.25
C ALA A 230 11.78 7.82 10.16
N VAL A 231 11.87 9.13 9.88
CA VAL A 231 12.83 9.70 8.93
C VAL A 231 14.26 9.48 9.43
N ALA A 232 14.53 9.75 10.71
CA ALA A 232 15.84 9.50 11.30
C ALA A 232 16.23 8.02 11.19
N ALA A 233 15.30 7.09 11.44
CA ALA A 233 15.53 5.67 11.27
C ALA A 233 15.84 5.30 9.81
N THR A 234 15.13 5.85 8.83
CA THR A 234 15.41 5.62 7.40
C THR A 234 16.80 6.12 7.01
N VAL A 235 17.18 7.33 7.46
CA VAL A 235 18.51 7.89 7.20
C VAL A 235 19.60 7.02 7.85
N VAL A 236 19.40 6.59 9.08
CA VAL A 236 20.35 5.71 9.79
C VAL A 236 20.46 4.35 9.08
N LYS A 237 19.34 3.75 8.67
CA LYS A 237 19.31 2.48 7.91
C LYS A 237 20.13 2.63 6.62
N PHE A 238 19.92 3.72 5.88
CA PHE A 238 20.64 4.01 4.65
C PHE A 238 22.15 4.18 4.87
N ILE A 239 22.55 4.99 5.84
CA ILE A 239 23.97 5.19 6.19
C ILE A 239 24.62 3.87 6.63
N LEU A 240 23.93 3.08 7.46
CA LEU A 240 24.42 1.77 7.90
C LEU A 240 24.60 0.81 6.72
N GLY A 241 23.64 0.80 5.77
CA GLY A 241 23.74 0.03 4.54
C GLY A 241 24.95 0.42 3.70
N LEU A 242 25.17 1.72 3.49
CA LEU A 242 26.36 2.21 2.77
C LEU A 242 27.66 1.82 3.48
N LEU A 243 27.71 1.90 4.81
CA LEU A 243 28.89 1.47 5.58
C LEU A 243 29.15 -0.02 5.43
N LEU A 244 28.13 -0.87 5.51
CA LEU A 244 28.27 -2.31 5.33
C LEU A 244 28.78 -2.68 3.93
N ILE A 245 28.27 -2.01 2.89
CA ILE A 245 28.77 -2.19 1.51
C ILE A 245 30.24 -1.82 1.41
N ASN A 246 30.64 -0.68 1.97
CA ASN A 246 32.04 -0.25 1.95
C ASN A 246 32.96 -1.22 2.70
N VAL A 247 32.55 -1.72 3.87
CA VAL A 247 33.30 -2.72 4.63
C VAL A 247 33.44 -4.01 3.83
N PHE A 248 32.37 -4.46 3.17
CA PHE A 248 32.38 -5.64 2.32
C PHE A 248 33.32 -5.48 1.12
N LEU A 249 33.33 -4.32 0.46
CA LEU A 249 34.23 -4.03 -0.66
C LEU A 249 35.70 -4.01 -0.21
N ILE A 250 36.02 -3.43 0.95
CA ILE A 250 37.38 -3.43 1.51
C ILE A 250 37.82 -4.87 1.83
N PHE A 251 36.91 -5.68 2.37
CA PHE A 251 37.20 -7.08 2.68
C PHE A 251 37.50 -7.89 1.41
N LEU A 252 36.67 -7.74 0.37
CA LEU A 252 36.91 -8.37 -0.94
C LEU A 252 38.22 -7.91 -1.58
N GLY A 253 38.51 -6.61 -1.57
CA GLY A 253 39.75 -6.05 -2.12
C GLY A 253 41.00 -6.44 -1.33
N ARG A 254 40.86 -7.00 -0.12
CA ARG A 254 41.96 -7.61 0.64
C ARG A 254 42.13 -9.10 0.42
N LEU A 255 41.13 -9.76 -0.16
CA LEU A 255 41.15 -11.19 -0.46
C LEU A 255 41.74 -11.48 -1.84
N MET A 256 41.66 -10.51 -2.77
CA MET A 256 42.31 -10.52 -4.08
C MET A 256 43.76 -10.04 -3.99
#